data_AF-A0A0M8ZT21-F1
#
_entry.id   AF-A0A0M8ZT21-F1
#
_cell.length_a   1.000
_cell.length_b   1.000
_cell.length_c   1.000
_cell.angle_alpha   90.00
_cell.angle_beta   90.00
_cell.angle_gamma   90.00
#
_symmetry.space_group_name_H-M   'P 1'
#
loop_
_entity.id
_entity.type
_entity.pdbx_description
1 polymer ?
#
loop_
_entity_poly.entity_id
_entity_poly.type
_entity_poly.pdbx_seq_one_letter_code
_entity_poly.pdbx_strand_id
1 'polypeptide(L)'
;MNEVGPFLVTSYTFKSGKEYIVKTRVAAFKGHQRNLELTITDKHTAENWQSCYDAAFFLYFQDIENLTHKTGNYKHFDVFVAMLQSGLLKTSESIALDLLTFEDLELLRARKLERSSYSSLGNATNNRRYLILTYTVEFDRIHYPLPLEYCGLPSPTVLQTTIRKLQTELERLQSTGVHKDLQRRIEQLTIANKKLVQENRRLASGGKGLKYLLESIKSLENNVVKERTSFRTQIQRLKAENAALLLRVQQLTASANKKSGDDSPASKRRNRTPPCRRNRSRSSISSRNRTSSLSPGVHLLNQSST
;
A
#
# COMPACT_ATOMS: atom_id res chain seq x y z
N MET A 1 -2.06 16.44 -37.67
CA MET A 1 -2.34 14.99 -37.50
C MET A 1 -3.72 14.86 -36.87
N ASN A 2 -4.33 13.67 -36.88
CA ASN A 2 -5.59 13.44 -36.17
C ASN A 2 -5.24 12.99 -34.75
N GLU A 3 -5.66 13.72 -33.73
CA GLU A 3 -5.43 13.27 -32.35
C GLU A 3 -6.58 12.34 -31.94
N VAL A 4 -6.25 11.06 -31.92
CA VAL A 4 -7.15 9.97 -31.53
C VAL A 4 -7.17 9.94 -30.01
N GLY A 5 -8.20 10.58 -29.42
CA GLY A 5 -8.38 10.58 -27.96
C GLY A 5 -8.57 9.16 -27.40
N PRO A 6 -8.37 8.97 -26.08
CA PRO A 6 -8.47 7.66 -25.44
C PRO A 6 -9.88 7.06 -25.56
N PHE A 7 -9.94 5.73 -25.65
CA PHE A 7 -11.20 4.98 -25.75
C PHE A 7 -11.62 4.46 -24.36
N LEU A 8 -12.63 5.11 -23.76
CA LEU A 8 -13.29 4.60 -22.56
C LEU A 8 -14.17 3.43 -22.95
N VAL A 9 -13.82 2.24 -22.45
CA VAL A 9 -14.62 1.01 -22.57
C VAL A 9 -14.96 0.53 -21.18
N THR A 10 -16.25 0.32 -20.90
CA THR A 10 -16.74 -0.15 -19.60
C THR A 10 -17.89 -1.15 -19.77
N SER A 11 -18.15 -1.96 -18.75
CA SER A 11 -19.39 -2.75 -18.64
C SER A 11 -20.40 -1.97 -17.83
N TYR A 12 -21.62 -1.80 -18.35
CA TYR A 12 -22.69 -1.04 -17.70
C TYR A 12 -24.01 -1.83 -17.72
N THR A 13 -24.71 -1.80 -16.59
CA THR A 13 -26.03 -2.42 -16.40
C THR A 13 -27.09 -1.34 -16.39
N PHE A 14 -27.99 -1.32 -17.37
CA PHE A 14 -29.13 -0.38 -17.41
C PHE A 14 -30.31 -0.87 -16.55
N LYS A 15 -31.39 -0.09 -16.42
CA LYS A 15 -32.48 -0.41 -15.48
C LYS A 15 -33.23 -1.71 -15.81
N SER A 16 -33.10 -2.21 -17.04
CA SER A 16 -33.59 -3.53 -17.47
C SER A 16 -32.81 -4.73 -16.90
N GLY A 17 -31.76 -4.50 -16.10
CA GLY A 17 -30.92 -5.54 -15.51
C GLY A 17 -29.93 -6.20 -16.48
N LYS A 18 -30.01 -5.88 -17.77
CA LYS A 18 -29.11 -6.40 -18.81
C LYS A 18 -27.76 -5.67 -18.80
N GLU A 19 -26.68 -6.43 -18.98
CA GLU A 19 -25.32 -5.91 -19.09
C GLU A 19 -24.91 -5.64 -20.54
N TYR A 20 -24.30 -4.47 -20.75
CA TYR A 20 -23.77 -4.03 -22.04
C TYR A 20 -22.31 -3.62 -21.90
N ILE A 21 -21.55 -3.79 -22.98
CA ILE A 21 -20.25 -3.14 -23.15
C ILE A 21 -20.52 -1.78 -23.79
N VAL A 22 -20.20 -0.70 -23.10
CA VAL A 22 -20.27 0.66 -23.64
C VAL A 22 -18.86 1.15 -23.95
N LYS A 23 -18.68 1.64 -25.17
CA LYS A 23 -17.43 2.16 -25.71
C LYS A 23 -17.66 3.58 -26.22
N THR A 24 -16.89 4.53 -25.71
CA THR A 24 -16.91 5.94 -26.13
C THR A 24 -15.51 6.43 -26.49
N ARG A 25 -15.43 7.35 -27.45
CA ARG A 25 -14.22 8.09 -27.83
C ARG A 25 -14.56 9.51 -28.17
N VAL A 26 -13.55 10.38 -28.02
CA VAL A 26 -13.55 11.72 -28.59
C VAL A 26 -12.40 11.81 -29.58
N ALA A 27 -12.71 12.10 -30.84
CA ALA A 27 -11.71 12.35 -31.88
C ALA A 27 -11.55 13.85 -32.10
N ALA A 28 -10.31 14.35 -32.10
CA ALA A 28 -10.00 15.75 -32.33
C ALA A 28 -9.37 15.94 -33.72
N PHE A 29 -10.03 16.72 -34.59
CA PHE A 29 -9.50 17.09 -35.90
C PHE A 29 -9.10 18.57 -35.91
N LYS A 30 -7.82 18.82 -36.24
CA LYS A 30 -7.18 20.15 -36.38
C LYS A 30 -7.51 21.13 -35.23
N GLY A 31 -7.56 20.61 -33.99
CA GLY A 31 -7.75 21.37 -32.76
C GLY A 31 -9.17 21.87 -32.47
N HIS A 32 -10.13 21.72 -33.40
CA HIS A 32 -11.44 22.39 -33.32
C HIS A 32 -12.65 21.49 -33.55
N GLN A 33 -12.59 20.50 -34.45
CA GLN A 33 -13.71 19.56 -34.58
C GLN A 33 -13.57 18.46 -33.53
N ARG A 34 -14.65 18.18 -32.81
CA ARG A 34 -14.72 17.24 -31.68
C ARG A 34 -15.86 16.27 -31.96
N ASN A 35 -15.52 15.05 -32.36
CA ASN A 35 -16.49 14.01 -32.68
C ASN A 35 -16.60 13.00 -31.53
N LEU A 36 -17.81 12.76 -31.03
CA LEU A 36 -18.12 11.70 -30.07
C LEU A 36 -18.56 10.44 -30.82
N GLU A 37 -17.72 9.42 -30.83
CA GLU A 37 -18.11 8.05 -31.22
C GLU A 37 -18.70 7.33 -29.99
N LEU A 38 -19.94 6.85 -30.08
CA LEU A 38 -20.58 6.04 -29.04
C LEU A 38 -21.04 4.70 -29.63
N THR A 39 -20.61 3.61 -28.99
CA THR A 39 -20.96 2.22 -29.31
C THR A 39 -21.49 1.53 -28.06
N ILE A 40 -22.59 0.79 -28.19
CA ILE A 40 -23.13 -0.09 -27.16
C ILE A 40 -23.28 -1.50 -27.75
N THR A 41 -22.79 -2.52 -27.05
CA THR A 41 -22.88 -3.92 -27.48
C THR A 41 -23.51 -4.77 -26.36
N ASP A 42 -24.53 -5.57 -26.66
CA ASP A 42 -25.12 -6.51 -25.69
C ASP A 42 -24.10 -7.60 -25.35
N LYS A 43 -23.86 -7.83 -24.06
CA LYS A 43 -22.84 -8.78 -23.60
C LYS A 43 -23.21 -10.25 -23.89
N HIS A 44 -24.48 -10.54 -24.17
CA HIS A 44 -25.01 -11.89 -24.35
C HIS A 44 -25.36 -12.18 -25.81
N THR A 45 -26.03 -11.25 -26.52
CA THR A 45 -26.40 -11.45 -27.93
C THR A 45 -25.32 -10.98 -28.92
N ALA A 46 -24.32 -10.23 -28.45
CA ALA A 46 -23.32 -9.51 -29.28
C ALA A 46 -23.94 -8.54 -30.30
N GLU A 47 -25.23 -8.21 -30.18
CA GLU A 47 -25.88 -7.16 -30.96
C GLU A 47 -25.25 -5.81 -30.65
N ASN A 48 -25.06 -5.00 -31.70
CA ASN A 48 -24.28 -3.77 -31.65
C ASN A 48 -25.11 -2.57 -32.11
N TRP A 49 -25.00 -1.46 -31.39
CA TRP A 49 -25.63 -0.17 -31.70
C TRP A 49 -24.60 0.95 -31.69
N GLN A 50 -24.67 1.86 -32.66
CA GLN A 50 -23.66 2.92 -32.83
C GLN A 50 -24.27 4.28 -33.16
N SER A 51 -23.49 5.32 -32.87
CA SER A 51 -23.81 6.73 -33.12
C SER A 51 -22.52 7.56 -33.16
N CYS A 52 -22.58 8.69 -33.87
CA CYS A 52 -21.45 9.54 -34.19
C CYS A 52 -21.96 10.99 -34.14
N TYR A 53 -21.42 11.81 -33.24
CA TYR A 53 -21.88 13.18 -32.99
C TYR A 53 -20.73 14.16 -33.23
N ASP A 54 -20.73 14.84 -34.37
CA ASP A 54 -19.78 15.93 -34.64
C ASP A 54 -20.19 17.21 -33.87
N ALA A 55 -19.22 18.12 -33.72
CA ALA A 55 -19.43 19.51 -33.31
C ALA A 55 -19.41 20.46 -34.53
N ALA A 56 -19.03 19.98 -35.72
CA ALA A 56 -18.91 20.78 -36.93
C ALA A 56 -20.25 21.03 -37.64
N PHE A 57 -20.88 22.15 -37.27
CA PHE A 57 -22.09 22.73 -37.87
C PHE A 57 -22.03 22.85 -39.42
N PHE A 58 -22.49 21.83 -40.16
CA PHE A 58 -23.36 21.99 -41.34
C PHE A 58 -23.92 20.62 -41.81
N LEU A 59 -25.24 20.56 -42.02
CA LEU A 59 -26.06 19.38 -42.41
C LEU A 59 -26.39 18.38 -41.27
N TYR A 60 -27.60 18.54 -40.74
CA TYR A 60 -28.48 17.59 -40.05
C TYR A 60 -27.98 16.11 -40.03
N PHE A 61 -27.86 15.45 -38.88
CA PHE A 61 -28.72 15.49 -37.69
C PHE A 61 -27.89 15.05 -36.45
N GLN A 62 -28.21 15.53 -35.25
CA GLN A 62 -27.57 15.19 -33.95
C GLN A 62 -26.25 15.91 -33.56
N ASP A 63 -26.14 17.24 -33.66
CA ASP A 63 -25.12 17.95 -32.86
C ASP A 63 -25.51 17.90 -31.36
N ILE A 64 -24.57 17.55 -30.46
CA ILE A 64 -24.81 17.48 -29.01
C ILE A 64 -25.31 18.81 -28.43
N GLU A 65 -24.78 19.92 -28.94
CA GLU A 65 -25.15 21.26 -28.48
C GLU A 65 -26.59 21.63 -28.93
N ASN A 66 -26.98 21.26 -30.16
CA ASN A 66 -28.36 21.40 -30.64
C ASN A 66 -29.33 20.45 -29.92
N LEU A 67 -28.89 19.28 -29.48
CA LEU A 67 -29.67 18.36 -28.63
C LEU A 67 -29.96 18.99 -27.26
N THR A 68 -28.92 19.49 -26.57
CA THR A 68 -29.06 20.06 -25.22
C THR A 68 -29.80 21.41 -25.21
N HIS A 69 -29.68 22.20 -26.28
CA HIS A 69 -30.50 23.40 -26.47
C HIS A 69 -31.99 23.06 -26.60
N LYS A 70 -32.34 21.98 -27.33
CA LYS A 70 -33.74 21.54 -27.52
C LYS A 70 -34.40 21.00 -26.24
N THR A 71 -33.63 20.59 -25.23
CA THR A 71 -34.16 20.20 -23.91
C THR A 71 -34.29 21.38 -22.95
N GLY A 72 -34.00 22.62 -23.38
CA GLY A 72 -34.04 23.81 -22.53
C GLY A 72 -32.91 23.93 -21.50
N ASN A 73 -31.89 23.07 -21.58
CA ASN A 73 -30.81 23.02 -20.58
C ASN A 73 -29.45 22.80 -21.26
N TYR A 74 -29.05 23.79 -22.08
CA TYR A 74 -27.84 23.75 -22.90
C TYR A 74 -26.58 23.28 -22.16
N LYS A 75 -25.74 22.50 -22.85
CA LYS A 75 -24.39 22.11 -22.43
C LYS A 75 -23.46 22.21 -23.64
N HIS A 76 -22.29 22.79 -23.42
CA HIS A 76 -21.17 22.66 -24.35
C HIS A 76 -20.78 21.19 -24.52
N PHE A 77 -20.27 20.83 -25.71
CA PHE A 77 -19.86 19.47 -26.06
C PHE A 77 -19.00 18.79 -24.99
N ASP A 78 -17.94 19.45 -24.51
CA ASP A 78 -17.01 18.89 -23.51
C ASP A 78 -17.70 18.57 -22.18
N VAL A 79 -18.62 19.44 -21.76
CA VAL A 79 -19.38 19.28 -20.52
C VAL A 79 -20.34 18.09 -20.65
N PHE A 80 -20.99 17.94 -21.80
CA PHE A 80 -21.85 16.79 -22.07
C PHE A 80 -21.06 15.47 -22.12
N VAL A 81 -19.88 15.47 -22.75
CA VAL A 81 -18.96 14.32 -22.76
C VAL A 81 -18.52 13.97 -21.34
N ALA A 82 -18.12 14.96 -20.52
CA ALA A 82 -17.75 14.73 -19.12
C ALA A 82 -18.93 14.16 -18.30
N MET A 83 -20.14 14.69 -18.49
CA MET A 83 -21.37 14.15 -17.88
C MET A 83 -21.60 12.69 -18.29
N LEU A 84 -21.49 12.35 -19.57
CA LEU A 84 -21.64 10.98 -20.09
C LEU A 84 -20.59 10.03 -19.49
N GLN A 85 -19.32 10.45 -19.46
CA GLN A 85 -18.24 9.68 -18.85
C GLN A 85 -18.45 9.47 -17.34
N SER A 86 -18.88 10.49 -16.61
CA SER A 86 -19.22 10.39 -15.17
C SER A 86 -20.40 9.45 -14.92
N GLY A 87 -21.41 9.45 -15.78
CA GLY A 87 -22.51 8.48 -15.72
C GLY A 87 -22.05 7.05 -15.98
N LEU A 88 -21.21 6.84 -17.00
CA LEU A 88 -20.67 5.52 -17.36
C LEU A 88 -19.72 4.94 -16.29
N LEU A 89 -18.96 5.80 -15.62
CA LEU A 89 -18.07 5.44 -14.51
C LEU A 89 -18.76 5.47 -13.14
N LYS A 90 -20.04 5.88 -13.08
CA LYS A 90 -20.83 6.06 -11.84
C LYS A 90 -20.15 6.97 -10.80
N THR A 91 -19.47 8.02 -11.25
CA THR A 91 -18.76 8.99 -10.40
C THR A 91 -19.57 10.25 -10.04
N SER A 92 -20.82 10.35 -10.50
CA SER A 92 -21.72 11.46 -10.18
C SER A 92 -23.16 10.97 -10.03
N GLU A 93 -23.76 11.16 -8.85
CA GLU A 93 -25.13 10.77 -8.54
C GLU A 93 -26.18 11.62 -9.31
N SER A 94 -25.81 12.84 -9.69
CA SER A 94 -26.61 13.72 -10.54
C SER A 94 -26.81 13.21 -11.97
N ILE A 95 -26.05 12.18 -12.41
CA ILE A 95 -26.13 11.60 -13.75
C ILE A 95 -26.59 10.15 -13.69
N ALA A 96 -27.72 9.85 -14.32
CA ALA A 96 -28.21 8.48 -14.50
C ALA A 96 -28.35 8.14 -16.00
N LEU A 97 -27.77 7.02 -16.42
CA LEU A 97 -27.89 6.51 -17.80
C LEU A 97 -28.89 5.36 -17.87
N ASP A 98 -29.73 5.37 -18.91
CA ASP A 98 -30.68 4.30 -19.20
C ASP A 98 -30.71 3.99 -20.71
N LEU A 99 -31.09 2.77 -21.10
CA LEU A 99 -31.11 2.35 -22.51
C LEU A 99 -32.51 1.84 -22.88
N LEU A 100 -33.20 2.61 -23.72
CA LEU A 100 -34.60 2.38 -24.08
C LEU A 100 -34.76 1.90 -25.52
N THR A 101 -35.77 1.09 -25.77
CA THR A 101 -36.29 0.78 -27.11
C THR A 101 -37.25 1.88 -27.58
N PHE A 102 -37.75 1.79 -28.82
CA PHE A 102 -38.86 2.64 -29.27
C PHE A 102 -40.16 2.37 -28.47
N GLU A 103 -40.45 1.10 -28.16
CA GLU A 103 -41.63 0.70 -27.39
C GLU A 103 -41.61 1.26 -25.96
N ASP A 104 -40.45 1.28 -25.29
CA ASP A 104 -40.29 1.91 -23.97
C ASP A 104 -40.62 3.41 -24.00
N LEU A 105 -40.26 4.11 -25.09
CA LEU A 105 -40.61 5.52 -25.28
C LEU A 105 -42.12 5.71 -25.47
N GLU A 106 -42.80 4.84 -26.22
CA GLU A 106 -44.24 4.90 -26.37
C GLU A 106 -44.96 4.63 -25.04
N LEU A 107 -44.49 3.65 -24.27
CA LEU A 107 -44.99 3.37 -22.92
C LEU A 107 -44.73 4.55 -21.97
N LEU A 108 -43.64 5.31 -22.13
CA LEU A 108 -43.41 6.55 -21.37
C LEU A 108 -44.32 7.70 -21.83
N ARG A 109 -44.60 7.83 -23.14
CA ARG A 109 -45.57 8.80 -23.66
C ARG A 109 -46.98 8.51 -23.15
N ALA A 110 -47.45 7.28 -23.29
CA ALA A 110 -48.78 6.83 -22.84
C ALA A 110 -48.99 6.92 -21.32
N ARG A 111 -47.93 6.80 -20.51
CA ARG A 111 -47.99 7.03 -19.05
C ARG A 111 -47.96 8.51 -18.65
N LYS A 112 -47.50 9.41 -19.52
CA LYS A 112 -47.50 10.87 -19.28
C LYS A 112 -48.78 11.54 -19.79
N LEU A 113 -49.53 10.90 -20.69
CA LEU A 113 -50.75 11.40 -21.28
C LEU A 113 -51.85 10.33 -21.18
N GLU A 114 -52.70 10.42 -20.16
CA GLU A 114 -53.83 9.50 -20.03
C GLU A 114 -54.74 9.56 -21.27
N ARG A 115 -55.06 8.38 -21.82
CA ARG A 115 -56.09 8.13 -22.87
C ARG A 115 -55.80 8.71 -24.26
N SER A 116 -55.03 7.97 -25.06
CA SER A 116 -55.16 7.97 -26.52
C SER A 116 -54.86 6.59 -27.11
N SER A 117 -55.67 6.12 -28.06
CA SER A 117 -55.67 4.74 -28.56
C SER A 117 -54.38 4.34 -29.31
N TYR A 118 -53.98 3.08 -29.17
CA TYR A 118 -52.84 2.51 -29.89
C TYR A 118 -53.12 2.39 -31.41
N SER A 119 -52.28 3.03 -32.22
CA SER A 119 -52.20 2.81 -33.67
C SER A 119 -50.89 2.08 -34.02
N SER A 120 -50.95 0.77 -34.21
CA SER A 120 -49.79 -0.05 -34.60
C SER A 120 -49.39 0.22 -36.06
N LEU A 121 -48.29 0.92 -36.28
CA LEU A 121 -47.84 1.30 -37.62
C LEU A 121 -46.35 1.01 -37.85
N GLY A 122 -46.04 0.20 -38.87
CA GLY A 122 -44.76 0.23 -39.58
C GLY A 122 -43.60 -0.59 -39.00
N ASN A 123 -43.61 -1.91 -39.22
CA ASN A 123 -42.41 -2.75 -39.08
C ASN A 123 -41.34 -2.33 -40.10
N ALA A 124 -40.30 -1.62 -39.65
CA ALA A 124 -39.09 -1.36 -40.46
C ALA A 124 -37.84 -0.99 -39.63
N THR A 125 -38.00 -0.34 -38.46
CA THR A 125 -36.89 0.32 -37.73
C THR A 125 -36.73 -0.15 -36.27
N ASN A 126 -37.48 -1.18 -35.87
CA ASN A 126 -37.80 -1.53 -34.47
C ASN A 126 -36.58 -1.83 -33.56
N ASN A 127 -35.41 -2.15 -34.13
CA ASN A 127 -34.19 -2.44 -33.37
C ASN A 127 -33.38 -1.21 -32.95
N ARG A 128 -33.78 0.02 -33.29
CA ARG A 128 -33.12 1.22 -32.76
C ARG A 128 -33.17 1.27 -31.22
N ARG A 129 -32.21 1.97 -30.62
CA ARG A 129 -32.09 2.19 -29.17
C ARG A 129 -31.84 3.65 -28.88
N TYR A 130 -32.17 4.09 -27.67
CA TYR A 130 -31.97 5.45 -27.21
C TYR A 130 -31.26 5.40 -25.86
N LEU A 131 -30.00 5.86 -25.82
CA LEU A 131 -29.30 6.08 -24.56
C LEU A 131 -29.81 7.39 -23.97
N ILE A 132 -30.46 7.33 -22.82
CA ILE A 132 -31.02 8.50 -22.13
C ILE A 132 -30.03 8.94 -21.06
N LEU A 133 -29.33 10.05 -21.29
CA LEU A 133 -28.61 10.73 -20.23
C LEU A 133 -29.60 11.55 -19.41
N THR A 134 -29.79 11.21 -18.14
CA THR A 134 -30.63 11.94 -17.20
C THR A 134 -29.75 12.79 -16.30
N TYR A 135 -29.89 14.10 -16.36
CA TYR A 135 -29.26 15.05 -15.43
C TYR A 135 -30.29 15.51 -14.40
N THR A 136 -29.97 15.37 -13.12
CA THR A 136 -30.85 15.74 -12.00
C THR A 136 -30.12 16.73 -11.09
N VAL A 137 -30.75 17.86 -10.85
CA VAL A 137 -30.31 18.92 -9.91
C VAL A 137 -31.47 19.24 -8.96
N GLU A 138 -31.29 20.20 -8.05
CA GLU A 138 -32.21 20.48 -6.93
C GLU A 138 -33.68 20.67 -7.33
N PHE A 139 -33.93 21.28 -8.50
CA PHE A 139 -35.28 21.62 -8.98
C PHE A 139 -35.62 21.09 -10.39
N ASP A 140 -34.63 20.59 -11.14
CA ASP A 140 -34.80 20.14 -12.54
C ASP A 140 -34.34 18.69 -12.76
N ARG A 141 -35.02 18.02 -13.68
CA ARG A 141 -34.65 16.69 -14.17
C ARG A 141 -34.76 16.64 -15.70
N ILE A 142 -33.62 16.70 -16.36
CA ILE A 142 -33.50 16.82 -17.82
C ILE A 142 -33.10 15.47 -18.42
N HIS A 143 -33.70 15.11 -19.55
CA HIS A 143 -33.39 13.90 -20.31
C HIS A 143 -32.85 14.28 -21.69
N TYR A 144 -31.62 13.85 -22.00
CA TYR A 144 -31.00 14.00 -23.31
C TYR A 144 -31.00 12.66 -24.04
N PRO A 145 -31.89 12.44 -25.03
CA PRO A 145 -31.93 11.19 -25.79
C PRO A 145 -30.85 11.16 -26.88
N LEU A 146 -29.97 10.18 -26.80
CA LEU A 146 -28.92 9.87 -27.79
C LEU A 146 -29.38 8.67 -28.65
N PRO A 147 -29.82 8.90 -29.91
CA PRO A 147 -30.34 7.82 -30.77
C PRO A 147 -29.22 6.97 -31.34
N LEU A 148 -29.36 5.64 -31.25
CA LEU A 148 -28.37 4.67 -31.71
C LEU A 148 -28.93 3.83 -32.86
N GLU A 149 -28.19 3.78 -33.98
CA GLU A 149 -28.46 2.94 -35.14
C GLU A 149 -28.13 1.48 -34.80
N TYR A 150 -28.93 0.52 -35.27
CA TYR A 150 -28.66 -0.91 -35.10
C TYR A 150 -27.70 -1.42 -36.18
N CYS A 151 -26.58 -2.00 -35.77
CA CYS A 151 -25.51 -2.47 -36.65
C CYS A 151 -25.48 -4.00 -36.82
N GLY A 152 -26.44 -4.74 -36.27
CA GLY A 152 -26.47 -6.20 -36.32
C GLY A 152 -25.50 -6.86 -35.33
N LEU A 153 -25.24 -8.15 -35.57
CA LEU A 153 -24.14 -8.89 -34.94
C LEU A 153 -22.84 -8.64 -35.73
N PRO A 154 -21.66 -8.60 -35.08
CA PRO A 154 -20.37 -8.45 -35.76
C PRO A 154 -20.08 -9.64 -36.69
N SER A 155 -19.63 -9.35 -37.91
CA SER A 155 -19.28 -10.37 -38.90
C SER A 155 -18.19 -11.32 -38.38
N PRO A 156 -18.35 -12.66 -38.51
CA PRO A 156 -17.39 -13.63 -38.00
C PRO A 156 -16.00 -13.48 -38.65
N THR A 157 -15.95 -13.05 -39.92
CA THR A 157 -14.69 -12.75 -40.61
C THR A 157 -13.93 -11.61 -39.93
N VAL A 158 -14.65 -10.53 -39.55
CA VAL A 158 -14.06 -9.38 -38.86
C VAL A 158 -13.60 -9.76 -37.45
N LEU A 159 -14.37 -10.59 -36.73
CA LEU A 159 -13.95 -11.15 -35.44
C LEU A 159 -12.69 -12.00 -35.58
N GLN A 160 -12.64 -12.96 -36.53
CA GLN A 160 -11.46 -13.80 -36.74
C GLN A 160 -10.22 -12.98 -37.14
N THR A 161 -10.36 -11.99 -38.04
CA THR A 161 -9.26 -11.08 -38.38
C THR A 161 -8.78 -10.28 -37.16
N THR A 162 -9.69 -9.86 -36.28
CA THR A 162 -9.35 -9.12 -35.06
C THR A 162 -8.65 -10.02 -34.04
N ILE A 163 -9.15 -11.25 -33.84
CA ILE A 163 -8.54 -12.26 -32.96
C ILE A 163 -7.10 -12.56 -33.42
N ARG A 164 -6.88 -12.83 -34.71
CA ARG A 164 -5.52 -13.07 -35.26
C ARG A 164 -4.60 -11.86 -35.02
N LYS A 165 -5.05 -10.63 -35.28
CA LYS A 165 -4.28 -9.41 -35.02
C LYS A 165 -3.91 -9.25 -33.54
N LEU A 166 -4.85 -9.51 -32.63
CA LEU A 166 -4.61 -9.45 -31.18
C LEU A 166 -3.67 -10.57 -30.71
N GLN A 167 -3.75 -11.78 -31.27
CA GLN A 167 -2.83 -12.88 -31.00
C GLN A 167 -1.40 -12.52 -31.44
N THR A 168 -1.21 -12.05 -32.66
CA THR A 168 0.11 -11.60 -33.15
C THR A 168 0.68 -10.43 -32.32
N GLU A 169 -0.16 -9.50 -31.87
CA GLU A 169 0.28 -8.39 -31.02
C GLU A 169 0.64 -8.86 -29.59
N LEU A 170 -0.09 -9.82 -29.03
CA LEU A 170 0.27 -10.46 -27.76
C LEU A 170 1.58 -11.25 -27.87
N GLU A 171 1.77 -12.01 -28.95
CA GLU A 171 3.02 -12.72 -29.24
C GLU A 171 4.20 -11.75 -29.40
N ARG A 172 4.00 -10.61 -30.09
CA ARG A 172 4.99 -9.54 -30.23
C ARG A 172 5.35 -8.93 -28.87
N LEU A 173 4.36 -8.66 -28.01
CA LEU A 173 4.58 -8.12 -26.66
C LEU A 173 5.27 -9.13 -25.74
N GLN A 174 4.92 -10.41 -25.79
CA GLN A 174 5.60 -11.48 -25.04
C GLN A 174 7.02 -11.78 -25.56
N SER A 175 7.26 -11.54 -26.85
CA SER A 175 8.59 -11.65 -27.48
C SER A 175 9.45 -10.42 -27.25
N THR A 176 8.87 -9.30 -26.83
CA THR A 176 9.61 -8.08 -26.44
C THR A 176 10.40 -8.38 -25.16
N GLY A 177 11.71 -8.62 -25.33
CA GLY A 177 12.60 -9.20 -24.31
C GLY A 177 12.56 -8.53 -22.93
N VAL A 178 12.22 -7.24 -22.88
CA VAL A 178 11.96 -6.45 -21.68
C VAL A 178 11.19 -7.20 -20.60
N HIS A 179 10.11 -7.95 -20.93
CA HIS A 179 9.38 -8.71 -19.91
C HIS A 179 10.23 -9.85 -19.32
N LYS A 180 10.93 -10.60 -20.16
CA LYS A 180 11.78 -11.73 -19.75
C LYS A 180 13.01 -11.25 -18.96
N ASP A 181 13.58 -10.11 -19.34
CA ASP A 181 14.72 -9.50 -18.67
C ASP A 181 14.33 -8.87 -17.32
N LEU A 182 13.19 -8.20 -17.26
CA LEU A 182 12.62 -7.68 -16.00
C LEU A 182 12.25 -8.83 -15.05
N GLN A 183 11.63 -9.90 -15.56
CA GLN A 183 11.29 -11.09 -14.77
C GLN A 183 12.55 -11.79 -14.22
N ARG A 184 13.60 -11.95 -15.05
CA ARG A 184 14.92 -12.47 -14.61
C ARG A 184 15.55 -11.55 -13.55
N ARG A 185 15.40 -10.23 -13.68
CA ARG A 185 15.90 -9.26 -12.70
C ARG A 185 15.13 -9.31 -11.37
N ILE A 186 13.81 -9.47 -11.40
CA ILE A 186 12.95 -9.67 -10.22
C ILE A 186 13.34 -10.96 -9.48
N GLU A 187 13.60 -12.05 -10.21
CA GLU A 187 14.05 -13.32 -9.63
C GLU A 187 15.43 -13.18 -8.97
N GLN A 188 16.41 -12.58 -9.67
CA GLN A 188 17.74 -12.27 -9.10
C GLN A 188 17.64 -11.44 -7.81
N LEU A 189 16.84 -10.37 -7.82
CA LEU A 189 16.63 -9.50 -6.65
C LEU A 189 15.92 -10.22 -5.50
N THR A 190 15.02 -11.16 -5.81
CA THR A 190 14.32 -11.99 -4.82
C THR A 190 15.29 -12.99 -4.17
N ILE A 191 16.17 -13.61 -4.95
CA ILE A 191 17.22 -14.51 -4.43
C ILE A 191 18.22 -13.72 -3.57
N ALA A 192 18.65 -12.54 -4.03
CA ALA A 192 19.55 -11.65 -3.27
C ALA A 192 18.92 -11.21 -1.94
N ASN A 193 17.67 -10.75 -1.93
CA ASN A 193 16.95 -10.39 -0.71
C ASN A 193 16.80 -11.58 0.25
N LYS A 194 16.45 -12.78 -0.25
CA LYS A 194 16.36 -13.99 0.60
C LYS A 194 17.70 -14.30 1.30
N LYS A 195 18.84 -14.18 0.59
CA LYS A 195 20.18 -14.34 1.17
C LYS A 195 20.48 -13.25 2.22
N LEU A 196 20.25 -11.98 1.90
CA LEU A 196 20.50 -10.85 2.81
C LEU A 196 19.64 -10.90 4.07
N VAL A 197 18.36 -11.32 3.97
CA VAL A 197 17.47 -11.53 5.13
C VAL A 197 17.96 -12.70 5.99
N GLN A 198 18.45 -13.78 5.38
CA GLN A 198 19.02 -14.91 6.12
C GLN A 198 20.34 -14.53 6.83
N GLU A 199 21.19 -13.74 6.19
CA GLU A 199 22.42 -13.21 6.78
C GLU A 199 22.14 -12.23 7.92
N ASN A 200 21.23 -11.27 7.74
CA ASN A 200 20.80 -10.35 8.81
C ASN A 200 20.24 -11.12 10.02
N ARG A 201 19.46 -12.19 9.81
CA ARG A 201 19.02 -13.08 10.91
C ARG A 201 20.19 -13.82 11.59
N ARG A 202 21.23 -14.21 10.84
CA ARG A 202 22.44 -14.86 11.37
C ARG A 202 23.31 -13.89 12.18
N LEU A 203 23.41 -12.64 11.74
CA LEU A 203 24.14 -11.57 12.43
C LEU A 203 23.39 -11.09 13.68
N ALA A 204 22.08 -10.85 13.59
CA ALA A 204 21.23 -10.46 14.72
C ALA A 204 21.17 -11.53 15.83
N SER A 205 21.40 -12.81 15.51
CA SER A 205 21.54 -13.89 16.50
C SER A 205 22.97 -14.11 17.01
N GLY A 206 23.89 -13.17 16.74
CA GLY A 206 25.29 -13.16 17.21
C GLY A 206 26.21 -14.15 16.50
N GLY A 207 25.71 -14.92 15.54
CA GLY A 207 26.43 -16.05 14.96
C GLY A 207 26.78 -17.15 15.98
N LYS A 208 27.67 -18.07 15.58
CA LYS A 208 28.11 -19.17 16.47
C LYS A 208 29.10 -18.69 17.54
N GLY A 209 30.03 -17.81 17.17
CA GLY A 209 31.11 -17.34 18.07
C GLY A 209 30.60 -16.64 19.33
N LEU A 210 29.63 -15.73 19.21
CA LEU A 210 29.06 -15.03 20.37
C LEU A 210 28.31 -15.97 21.33
N LYS A 211 27.71 -17.05 20.82
CA LYS A 211 27.08 -18.09 21.67
C LYS A 211 28.12 -18.89 22.46
N TYR A 212 29.22 -19.30 21.83
CA TYR A 212 30.32 -19.97 22.54
C TYR A 212 31.00 -19.06 23.57
N LEU A 213 31.12 -17.76 23.28
CA LEU A 213 31.66 -16.78 24.22
C LEU A 213 30.72 -16.56 25.42
N LEU A 214 29.41 -16.43 25.19
CA LEU A 214 28.41 -16.33 26.27
C LEU A 214 28.44 -17.54 27.20
N GLU A 215 28.46 -18.76 26.66
CA GLU A 215 28.48 -19.97 27.50
C GLU A 215 29.83 -20.13 28.24
N SER A 216 30.94 -19.70 27.63
CA SER A 216 32.25 -19.61 28.29
C SER A 216 32.26 -18.61 29.45
N ILE A 217 31.69 -17.41 29.26
CA ILE A 217 31.56 -16.38 30.31
C ILE A 217 30.70 -16.93 31.46
N LYS A 218 29.53 -17.48 31.15
CA LYS A 218 28.61 -18.09 32.13
C LYS A 218 29.25 -19.25 32.90
N SER A 219 30.10 -20.05 32.26
CA SER A 219 30.89 -21.10 32.94
C SER A 219 31.90 -20.49 33.93
N LEU A 220 32.63 -19.45 33.50
CA LEU A 220 33.59 -18.73 34.33
C LEU A 220 32.91 -18.03 35.53
N GLU A 221 31.77 -17.38 35.32
CA GLU A 221 30.95 -16.76 36.38
C GLU A 221 30.54 -17.79 37.44
N ASN A 222 30.05 -18.96 37.01
CA ASN A 222 29.69 -20.06 37.92
C ASN A 222 30.89 -20.56 38.74
N ASN A 223 32.08 -20.64 38.14
CA ASN A 223 33.28 -21.05 38.86
C ASN A 223 33.78 -19.98 39.84
N VAL A 224 33.76 -18.69 39.46
CA VAL A 224 34.05 -17.57 40.36
C VAL A 224 33.07 -17.51 41.53
N VAL A 225 31.78 -17.84 41.32
CA VAL A 225 30.80 -17.94 42.41
C VAL A 225 31.15 -19.09 43.37
N LYS A 226 31.50 -20.28 42.86
CA LYS A 226 31.91 -21.45 43.66
C LYS A 226 33.18 -21.18 44.47
N GLU A 227 34.18 -20.54 43.88
CA GLU A 227 35.40 -20.15 44.61
C GLU A 227 35.07 -19.14 45.72
N ARG A 228 34.26 -18.12 45.42
CA ARG A 228 33.89 -17.10 46.42
C ARG A 228 33.05 -17.66 47.57
N THR A 229 32.23 -18.69 47.36
CA THR A 229 31.53 -19.39 48.46
C THR A 229 32.48 -20.31 49.24
N SER A 230 33.40 -21.00 48.57
CA SER A 230 34.45 -21.81 49.21
C SER A 230 35.35 -20.96 50.11
N PHE A 231 35.97 -19.90 49.57
CA PHE A 231 36.82 -18.98 50.34
C PHE A 231 36.04 -18.29 51.47
N ARG A 232 34.78 -17.90 51.27
CA ARG A 232 33.94 -17.33 52.33
C ARG A 232 33.74 -18.32 53.48
N THR A 233 33.48 -19.59 53.17
CA THR A 233 33.32 -20.67 54.17
C THR A 233 34.62 -20.89 54.94
N GLN A 234 35.76 -20.95 54.24
CA GLN A 234 37.07 -21.12 54.89
C GLN A 234 37.44 -19.91 55.78
N ILE A 235 37.14 -18.68 55.35
CA ILE A 235 37.32 -17.46 56.17
C ILE A 235 36.41 -17.48 57.41
N GLN A 236 35.19 -18.02 57.32
CA GLN A 236 34.30 -18.18 58.48
C GLN A 236 34.83 -19.24 59.46
N ARG A 237 35.34 -20.37 58.94
CA ARG A 237 35.96 -21.43 59.77
C ARG A 237 37.19 -20.91 60.52
N LEU A 238 38.15 -20.32 59.82
CA LEU A 238 39.37 -19.75 60.43
C LEU A 238 39.07 -18.65 61.46
N LYS A 239 37.97 -17.91 61.30
CA LYS A 239 37.51 -16.94 62.31
C LYS A 239 36.94 -17.59 63.56
N ALA A 240 36.17 -18.68 63.42
CA ALA A 240 35.66 -19.44 64.55
C ALA A 240 36.80 -20.12 65.33
N GLU A 241 37.77 -20.70 64.62
CA GLU A 241 38.98 -21.30 65.19
C GLU A 241 39.81 -20.26 65.95
N ASN A 242 40.08 -19.09 65.36
CA ASN A 242 40.78 -17.99 66.06
C ASN A 242 40.01 -17.51 67.31
N ALA A 243 38.68 -17.41 67.27
CA ALA A 243 37.89 -17.04 68.44
C ALA A 243 37.98 -18.09 69.56
N ALA A 244 37.93 -19.39 69.21
CA ALA A 244 38.11 -20.48 70.17
C ALA A 244 39.52 -20.51 70.78
N LEU A 245 40.56 -20.28 69.96
CA LEU A 245 41.95 -20.17 70.42
C LEU A 245 42.17 -18.96 71.34
N LEU A 246 41.57 -17.80 71.03
CA LEU A 246 41.63 -16.61 71.90
C LEU A 246 40.97 -16.88 73.27
N LEU A 247 39.80 -17.54 73.29
CA LEU A 247 39.18 -17.97 74.55
C LEU A 247 40.06 -18.97 75.32
N ARG A 248 40.73 -19.90 74.63
CA ARG A 248 41.66 -20.86 75.26
C ARG A 248 42.88 -20.15 75.88
N VAL A 249 43.46 -19.17 75.17
CA VAL A 249 44.54 -18.33 75.70
C VAL A 249 44.06 -17.51 76.90
N GLN A 250 42.87 -16.93 76.85
CA GLN A 250 42.30 -16.16 77.96
C GLN A 250 42.00 -17.04 79.20
N GLN A 251 41.58 -18.30 79.00
CA GLN A 251 41.45 -19.27 80.09
C GLN A 251 42.80 -19.64 80.71
N LEU A 252 43.84 -19.82 79.89
CA LEU A 252 45.19 -20.17 80.35
C LEU A 252 45.89 -19.00 81.07
N THR A 253 45.70 -17.75 80.63
CA THR A 253 46.22 -16.57 81.37
C THR A 253 45.43 -16.30 82.64
N ALA A 254 44.11 -16.54 82.66
CA ALA A 254 43.31 -16.45 83.87
C ALA A 254 43.65 -17.55 84.91
N SER A 255 44.05 -18.75 84.49
CA SER A 255 44.52 -19.80 85.40
C SER A 255 45.98 -19.60 85.83
N ALA A 256 46.84 -19.02 84.99
CA ALA A 256 48.17 -18.57 85.38
C ALA A 256 48.11 -17.48 86.47
N ASN A 257 47.25 -16.46 86.29
CA ASN A 257 47.01 -15.42 87.30
C ASN A 257 46.36 -15.93 88.60
N LYS A 258 45.88 -17.18 88.66
CA LYS A 258 45.46 -17.85 89.91
C LYS A 258 46.60 -18.62 90.60
N LYS A 259 47.81 -18.65 90.03
CA LYS A 259 48.93 -19.45 90.52
C LYS A 259 50.17 -18.63 90.93
N SER A 260 50.09 -17.30 90.86
CA SER A 260 51.05 -16.35 91.42
C SER A 260 50.29 -15.08 91.80
N GLY A 261 50.22 -14.76 93.09
CA GLY A 261 49.22 -13.81 93.61
C GLY A 261 49.51 -13.25 95.00
N ASP A 262 50.79 -13.03 95.29
CA ASP A 262 51.26 -12.06 96.28
C ASP A 262 52.65 -11.59 95.77
N ASP A 263 52.97 -10.30 95.62
CA ASP A 263 52.21 -9.09 95.93
C ASP A 263 52.29 -8.08 94.74
N SER A 264 51.60 -6.95 94.88
CA SER A 264 51.58 -5.76 94.01
C SER A 264 51.85 -4.52 94.90
N PRO A 265 51.66 -3.24 94.50
CA PRO A 265 51.37 -2.65 93.20
C PRO A 265 52.57 -1.70 92.82
N ALA A 266 52.51 -0.64 92.01
CA ALA A 266 51.38 0.11 91.47
C ALA A 266 51.73 0.97 90.26
N SER A 267 50.67 1.41 89.56
CA SER A 267 50.57 2.69 88.85
C SER A 267 51.40 2.87 87.56
N LYS A 268 50.87 3.48 86.49
CA LYS A 268 49.51 4.04 86.28
C LYS A 268 49.19 4.11 84.78
N ARG A 269 47.92 3.83 84.44
CA ARG A 269 47.00 4.63 83.60
C ARG A 269 47.59 5.40 82.38
N ARG A 270 46.97 5.42 81.19
CA ARG A 270 45.62 4.97 80.77
C ARG A 270 45.42 5.23 79.25
N ASN A 271 44.47 4.48 78.64
CA ASN A 271 43.53 4.96 77.59
C ASN A 271 44.10 5.36 76.19
N ARG A 272 43.32 5.41 75.08
CA ARG A 272 41.88 5.08 74.87
C ARG A 272 41.56 4.71 73.40
N THR A 273 40.60 3.79 73.23
CA THR A 273 39.55 3.65 72.19
C THR A 273 39.79 3.84 70.65
N PRO A 274 39.25 2.92 69.82
CA PRO A 274 38.99 3.09 68.36
C PRO A 274 37.60 3.80 68.15
N PRO A 275 36.85 3.77 67.00
CA PRO A 275 37.00 2.99 65.75
C PRO A 275 36.50 3.58 64.38
N CYS A 276 36.63 2.74 63.34
CA CYS A 276 35.67 2.53 62.22
C CYS A 276 35.41 3.61 61.14
N ARG A 277 35.88 3.35 59.89
CA ARG A 277 35.13 3.24 58.61
C ARG A 277 36.17 2.94 57.49
N ARG A 278 35.99 1.98 56.57
CA ARG A 278 34.95 1.70 55.54
C ARG A 278 35.13 2.55 54.27
N ASN A 279 35.10 1.86 53.13
CA ASN A 279 35.33 2.30 51.74
C ASN A 279 36.82 2.51 51.38
N ARG A 280 37.38 2.00 50.26
CA ARG A 280 36.90 1.77 48.86
C ARG A 280 37.09 3.01 47.97
N SER A 281 38.25 3.12 47.30
CA SER A 281 38.35 3.42 45.86
C SER A 281 39.80 3.49 45.34
N ARG A 282 39.96 3.04 44.09
CA ARG A 282 40.83 3.60 43.02
C ARG A 282 42.28 3.97 43.36
N SER A 283 43.21 3.16 42.86
CA SER A 283 44.27 3.73 42.01
C SER A 283 43.64 4.27 40.72
N SER A 284 43.92 5.52 40.36
CA SER A 284 43.49 6.12 39.09
C SER A 284 44.43 7.25 38.67
N ILE A 285 45.53 6.88 38.01
CA ILE A 285 46.55 7.73 37.37
C ILE A 285 47.23 6.86 36.28
N SER A 286 47.63 7.34 35.10
CA SER A 286 47.08 8.45 34.30
C SER A 286 47.60 8.40 32.86
N SER A 287 46.71 8.44 31.87
CA SER A 287 46.98 8.84 30.48
C SER A 287 45.63 9.33 29.91
N ARG A 288 45.47 10.54 29.34
CA ARG A 288 46.20 11.24 28.25
C ARG A 288 46.24 10.38 26.97
N ASN A 289 45.68 10.79 25.82
CA ASN A 289 45.01 12.06 25.53
C ASN A 289 43.97 11.95 24.40
N ARG A 290 43.26 13.05 24.14
CA ARG A 290 42.26 13.23 23.07
C ARG A 290 42.84 13.07 21.66
N THR A 291 42.07 12.44 20.77
CA THR A 291 41.81 12.83 19.35
C THR A 291 40.47 12.18 18.98
N SER A 292 39.38 12.93 18.79
CA SER A 292 38.98 13.72 17.59
C SER A 292 38.50 12.85 16.41
N SER A 293 37.29 13.14 15.95
CA SER A 293 36.51 12.45 14.92
C SER A 293 36.88 12.85 13.48
N LEU A 294 36.04 12.43 12.50
CA LEU A 294 36.08 12.61 11.03
C LEU A 294 36.75 11.42 10.30
N SER A 295 36.26 10.88 9.17
CA SER A 295 34.99 11.06 8.41
C SER A 295 34.97 10.02 7.24
N PRO A 296 34.02 10.02 6.27
CA PRO A 296 32.70 10.66 6.20
C PRO A 296 31.55 9.68 5.83
N GLY A 297 30.31 10.18 5.82
CA GLY A 297 29.23 9.60 4.99
C GLY A 297 29.27 10.19 3.57
N VAL A 298 28.91 9.40 2.55
CA VAL A 298 28.97 9.82 1.13
C VAL A 298 27.65 10.45 0.69
N HIS A 299 27.67 11.69 0.17
CA HIS A 299 26.63 12.18 -0.75
C HIS A 299 27.08 13.42 -1.56
N LEU A 300 26.48 13.57 -2.75
CA LEU A 300 26.37 14.77 -3.61
C LEU A 300 27.62 15.30 -4.34
N LEU A 301 27.61 15.10 -5.65
CA LEU A 301 27.85 16.15 -6.66
C LEU A 301 26.73 16.09 -7.72
N ASN A 302 26.60 17.09 -8.59
CA ASN A 302 25.34 17.42 -9.27
C ASN A 302 25.54 18.02 -10.69
N GLN A 303 24.52 17.88 -11.55
CA GLN A 303 24.27 18.59 -12.84
C GLN A 303 25.30 18.55 -14.00
N SER A 304 24.89 17.91 -15.10
CA SER A 304 24.78 18.49 -16.47
C SER A 304 24.13 17.42 -17.38
N SER A 305 23.13 17.63 -18.24
CA SER A 305 22.78 18.74 -19.15
C SER A 305 23.49 18.70 -20.52
N THR A 306 23.13 17.68 -21.32
CA THR A 306 22.99 17.71 -22.79
C THR A 306 21.86 16.76 -23.17
#